data_AF-A0A8T6ENX8-F1
#
_entry.id   AF-A0A8T6ENX8-F1
#
_cell.length_a   1.000
_cell.length_b   1.000
_cell.length_c   1.000
_cell.angle_alpha   90.00
_cell.angle_beta   90.00
_cell.angle_gamma   90.00
#
_symmetry.space_group_name_H-M   'P 1'
#
loop_
_entity.id
_entity.type
_entity.pdbx_description
1 polymer ?
#
loop_
_entity_poly.entity_id
_entity_poly.type
_entity_poly.pdbx_seq_one_letter_code
_entity_poly.pdbx_strand_id
1 'polypeptide(L)' 'MKVSMFHLMPYSAMPEEPPHGPDWKTAGIWVDLPNSVYNPEIGNELYNEYLDELEYAEQVGL' A
#
# COMPACT_ATOMS: atom_id res chain seq x y z
N MET A 1 30.06 0.67 6.14
CA MET A 1 28.82 1.47 6.20
C MET A 1 27.67 0.51 6.42
N LYS A 2 26.72 0.80 7.31
CA LYS A 2 25.51 -0.02 7.47
C LYS A 2 24.37 0.67 6.72
N VAL A 3 23.80 0.01 5.73
CA VAL A 3 22.65 0.47 4.97
C VAL A 3 21.44 -0.32 5.45
N SER A 4 20.34 0.38 5.74
CA SER A 4 19.05 -0.21 6.09
C SER A 4 18.03 0.24 5.07
N MET A 5 17.36 -0.70 4.40
CA MET A 5 16.30 -0.44 3.44
C MET A 5 14.95 -0.80 4.04
N PHE A 6 13.95 0.03 3.77
CA PHE A 6 12.57 -0.17 4.19
C PHE A 6 11.66 0.12 2.99
N HIS A 7 11.00 -0.92 2.48
CA HIS A 7 10.06 -0.83 1.36
C HIS A 7 8.64 -0.97 1.90
N LEU A 8 7.82 0.04 1.65
CA LEU A 8 6.42 0.06 2.04
C LEU A 8 5.60 -0.54 0.91
N MET A 9 4.68 -1.45 1.26
CA MET A 9 3.75 -2.10 0.34
C MET A 9 2.32 -1.63 0.63
N PRO A 10 1.98 -0.35 0.36
CA PRO A 10 0.66 0.17 0.66
C PRO A 10 -0.40 -0.45 -0.26
N TYR A 11 -1.65 -0.51 0.19
CA TYR A 11 -2.75 -0.83 -0.72
C TYR A 11 -3.13 0.42 -1.52
N SER A 12 -2.83 0.44 -2.82
CA SER A 12 -3.00 1.63 -3.68
C SER A 12 -4.44 1.83 -4.19
N ALA A 13 -5.25 0.77 -4.22
CA ALA A 13 -6.64 0.80 -4.69
C ALA A 13 -7.61 1.33 -3.63
N MET A 14 -7.29 2.51 -3.10
CA MET A 14 -8.14 3.22 -2.15
C MET A 14 -9.37 3.84 -2.87
N PRO A 15 -10.52 3.91 -2.20
CA PRO A 15 -11.71 4.56 -2.77
C PRO A 15 -11.43 6.06 -2.97
N GLU A 16 -12.14 6.69 -3.91
CA GLU A 16 -11.98 8.13 -4.20
C GLU A 16 -12.55 9.02 -3.09
N GLU A 17 -13.59 8.54 -2.42
CA GLU A 17 -14.26 9.19 -1.30
C GLU A 17 -14.00 8.43 0.01
N PRO A 18 -13.94 9.12 1.15
CA PRO A 18 -13.71 8.49 2.44
C PRO A 18 -14.83 7.50 2.77
N PRO A 19 -14.50 6.28 3.27
CA PRO A 19 -15.52 5.28 3.59
C PRO A 19 -16.42 5.74 4.74
N HIS A 20 -15.92 6.62 5.62
CA HIS A 20 -16.64 7.21 6.73
C HIS A 20 -16.25 8.69 6.91
N GLY A 21 -17.23 9.55 7.21
CA GLY A 21 -17.01 10.97 7.48
C GLY A 21 -17.15 11.88 6.25
N PRO A 22 -17.13 13.21 6.45
CA PRO A 22 -17.32 14.19 5.38
C PRO A 22 -16.07 14.41 4.50
N ASP A 23 -14.88 14.02 4.99
CA ASP A 23 -13.62 14.22 4.27
C ASP A 23 -12.52 13.29 4.79
N TRP A 24 -11.43 13.15 4.02
CA TRP A 24 -10.27 12.31 4.35
C TRP A 24 -9.54 12.70 5.65
N LYS A 25 -9.62 13.95 6.10
CA LYS A 25 -8.96 14.40 7.34
C LYS A 25 -9.71 13.91 8.58
N THR A 26 -11.03 13.80 8.48
CA THR A 26 -11.90 13.36 9.58
C THR A 26 -12.21 11.86 9.54
N ALA A 27 -11.93 11.18 8.42
CA ALA A 27 -12.21 9.77 8.21
C ALA A 27 -11.39 8.79 9.05
N GLY A 28 -10.37 9.23 9.80
CA GLY A 28 -9.63 8.37 10.72
C GLY A 28 -8.92 7.18 10.05
N ILE A 29 -8.54 7.32 8.78
CA ILE A 29 -8.12 6.21 7.91
C ILE A 29 -6.91 5.40 8.42
N TRP A 30 -6.02 6.04 9.19
CA TRP A 30 -4.85 5.39 9.79
C TRP A 30 -5.20 4.60 11.07
N VAL A 31 -6.43 4.73 11.56
CA VAL A 31 -6.90 4.15 12.83
C VAL A 31 -7.99 3.12 12.57
N ASP A 32 -8.94 3.39 11.66
CA ASP A 32 -10.10 2.51 11.40
C ASP A 32 -10.50 2.55 9.92
N LEU A 33 -9.81 1.76 9.09
CA LEU A 33 -10.20 1.51 7.70
C LEU A 33 -11.03 0.20 7.64
N PRO A 34 -12.28 0.22 7.17
CA PRO A 34 -13.11 -0.98 7.14
C PRO A 34 -12.58 -2.00 6.13
N ASN A 35 -12.63 -3.29 6.49
CA ASN A 35 -12.19 -4.40 5.63
C ASN A 35 -12.92 -4.46 4.28
N SER A 36 -14.12 -3.86 4.16
CA SER A 36 -14.85 -3.78 2.89
C SER A 36 -14.14 -2.96 1.83
N VAL A 37 -13.14 -2.15 2.19
CA VAL A 37 -12.30 -1.39 1.26
C VAL A 37 -11.25 -2.29 0.59
N TYR A 38 -10.86 -3.38 1.24
CA TYR A 38 -9.81 -4.25 0.72
C TYR A 38 -10.36 -5.24 -0.29
N ASN A 39 -9.84 -5.18 -1.53
CA ASN A 39 -10.07 -6.21 -2.54
C ASN A 39 -8.89 -7.20 -2.54
N PRO A 40 -9.12 -8.49 -2.22
CA PRO A 40 -8.05 -9.48 -2.14
C PRO A 40 -7.37 -9.80 -3.48
N GLU A 41 -8.09 -9.68 -4.60
CA GLU A 41 -7.51 -9.93 -5.93
C GLU A 41 -6.50 -8.83 -6.28
N ILE A 42 -6.90 -7.57 -6.14
CA ILE A 42 -6.02 -6.41 -6.35
C ILE A 42 -4.86 -6.43 -5.36
N GLY A 43 -5.13 -6.76 -4.10
CA GLY A 43 -4.09 -6.88 -3.08
C GLY A 43 -3.03 -7.93 -3.43
N ASN A 44 -3.43 -9.03 -4.06
CA ASN A 44 -2.49 -10.05 -4.53
C ASN A 44 -1.64 -9.55 -5.70
N GLU A 45 -2.26 -8.88 -6.68
CA GLU A 45 -1.55 -8.30 -7.83
C GLU A 45 -0.49 -7.29 -7.36
N LEU A 46 -0.88 -6.33 -6.51
CA LEU A 46 0.03 -5.32 -5.94
C LEU A 46 1.18 -5.96 -5.17
N TYR A 47 0.91 -7.01 -4.40
CA TYR A 47 1.95 -7.70 -3.66
C TYR A 47 3.02 -8.30 -4.57
N ASN A 48 2.63 -8.90 -5.69
CA ASN A 48 3.59 -9.42 -6.66
C ASN A 48 4.37 -8.27 -7.33
N GLU A 49 3.70 -7.17 -7.69
CA GLU A 49 4.36 -5.98 -8.25
C GLU A 49 5.45 -5.44 -7.30
N TYR A 50 5.18 -5.38 -6.00
CA TYR A 50 6.19 -4.97 -5.02
C TYR A 50 7.38 -5.93 -4.92
N LEU A 51 7.16 -7.23 -5.12
CA LEU A 51 8.27 -8.18 -5.20
C LEU A 51 9.10 -7.96 -6.46
N ASP A 52 8.45 -7.74 -7.60
CA ASP A 52 9.13 -7.44 -8.87
C ASP A 52 9.95 -6.14 -8.77
N GLU A 53 9.43 -5.12 -8.08
CA GLU A 53 10.18 -3.88 -7.79
C GLU A 53 11.44 -4.15 -6.96
N LEU A 54 11.37 -5.02 -5.95
CA LEU A 54 12.52 -5.39 -5.12
C LEU A 54 13.54 -6.22 -5.91
N GLU A 55 13.08 -7.12 -6.77
CA GLU A 55 13.95 -7.87 -7.68
C GLU A 55 14.64 -6.94 -8.67
N TYR A 56 13.92 -5.96 -9.23
CA TYR A 56 14.51 -4.97 -10.11
C TYR A 56 15.51 -4.06 -9.38
N ALA A 57 15.23 -3.69 -8.13
CA ALA A 57 16.16 -2.93 -7.30
C ALA A 57 17.51 -3.65 -7.16
N GLU A 58 17.50 -4.96 -6.87
CA GLU A 58 18.70 -5.79 -6.81
C GLU A 58 19.47 -5.78 -8.14
N GLN A 59 18.76 -5.92 -9.27
CA GLN A 59 19.36 -5.92 -10.60
C GLN A 59 20.08 -4.61 -10.96
N VAL A 60 19.56 -3.46 -10.47
CA VAL A 60 20.16 -2.15 -10.71
C VAL A 60 21.18 -1.74 -9.63
N GLY A 61 21.46 -2.61 -8.66
CA GLY A 61 22.48 -2.41 -7.63
C GLY A 61 22.03 -1.59 -6.42
N LEU A 62 20.72 -1.61 -6.11
CA LEU A 62 20.13 -1.08 -4.88
C LEU A 62 20.04 -2.14 -3.78
#